data_AF-A0A0D7X2X5-F1
#
_entry.id   AF-A0A0D7X2X5-F1
#
_cell.length_a   1.000
_cell.length_b   1.000
_cell.length_c   1.000
_cell.angle_alpha   90.00
_cell.angle_beta   90.00
_cell.angle_gamma   90.00
#
_symmetry.space_group_name_H-M   'P 1'
#
loop_
_entity.id
_entity.type
_entity.pdbx_description
1 polymer ?
#
loop_
_entity_poly.entity_id
_entity_poly.type
_entity_poly.pdbx_seq_one_letter_code
_entity_poly.pdbx_strand_id
1 'polypeptide(L)' 'MEDFLRDKYPEIYAGDGIKWNFSKFLIDRDGHVNGRFESTTEPFEIDSVIESLL' A
#
# COMPACT_ATOMS: atom_id res chain seq x y z
N MET A 1 13.70 -2.81 3.10
CA MET A 1 13.25 -3.11 1.71
C MET A 1 13.31 -1.86 0.84
N GLU A 2 12.90 -0.72 1.37
CA GLU A 2 12.94 0.58 0.69
C GLU A 2 14.34 0.95 0.15
N ASP A 3 15.37 0.84 0.99
CA ASP A 3 16.76 1.14 0.60
C ASP A 3 17.29 0.20 -0.49
N PHE A 4 16.92 -1.08 -0.44
CA PHE A 4 17.36 -2.08 -1.41
C PHE A 4 16.77 -1.81 -2.80
N LEU A 5 15.47 -1.50 -2.87
CA LEU A 5 14.81 -1.20 -4.14
C LEU A 5 15.30 0.13 -4.72
N ARG A 6 15.55 1.13 -3.87
CA ARG A 6 16.07 2.42 -4.31
C ARG A 6 17.48 2.31 -4.90
N ASP A 7 18.33 1.45 -4.34
CA ASP A 7 19.70 1.21 -4.82
C ASP A 7 19.73 0.38 -6.12
N LYS A 8 18.88 -0.66 -6.22
CA LYS A 8 18.94 -1.64 -7.32
C LYS A 8 17.99 -1.40 -8.47
N TYR A 9 16.83 -0.81 -8.20
CA TYR A 9 15.74 -0.63 -9.17
C TYR A 9 15.08 0.76 -9.00
N PRO A 10 15.84 1.85 -9.20
CA PRO A 10 15.36 3.22 -8.99
C PRO A 10 14.15 3.56 -9.86
N GLU A 11 13.99 2.93 -11.02
CA GLU A 11 12.85 3.07 -11.93
C GLU A 11 11.56 2.47 -11.38
N ILE A 12 11.64 1.37 -10.61
CA ILE A 12 10.47 0.79 -9.92
C ILE A 12 10.05 1.70 -8.76
N TYR A 13 11.02 2.37 -8.14
CA TYR A 13 10.75 3.32 -7.08
C TYR A 13 10.28 4.70 -7.59
N ALA A 14 10.59 5.04 -8.84
CA ALA A 14 10.18 6.27 -9.48
C ALA A 14 8.68 6.25 -9.79
N GLY A 15 7.90 6.92 -8.93
CA GLY A 15 6.45 7.06 -9.08
C GLY A 15 5.65 6.23 -8.08
N ASP A 16 4.36 6.11 -8.38
CA ASP A 16 3.34 5.47 -7.55
C ASP A 16 2.93 4.09 -8.09
N GLY A 17 3.80 3.41 -8.84
CA GLY A 17 3.56 2.03 -9.30
C GLY A 17 3.48 1.00 -8.17
N ILE A 18 3.05 -0.22 -8.49
CA ILE A 18 3.08 -1.36 -7.56
C ILE A 18 4.51 -1.92 -7.52
N LYS A 19 5.20 -1.69 -6.41
CA LYS A 19 6.64 -1.98 -6.28
C LYS A 19 6.94 -3.43 -5.93
N TRP A 20 6.01 -4.11 -5.25
CA TRP A 20 6.20 -5.48 -4.78
C TRP A 20 4.88 -6.20 -4.53
N ASN A 21 4.94 -7.52 -4.33
CA ASN A 21 3.79 -8.31 -3.92
C ASN A 21 3.22 -7.80 -2.59
N PHE A 22 1.91 -7.89 -2.42
CA PHE A 22 1.16 -7.46 -1.23
C PHE A 22 1.07 -5.94 -0.99
N SER A 23 1.14 -5.10 -2.02
CA SER A 23 0.59 -3.74 -1.91
C SER A 23 -0.93 -3.83 -1.71
N LYS A 24 -1.47 -3.16 -0.68
CA LYS A 24 -2.90 -3.24 -0.32
C LYS A 24 -3.60 -1.91 -0.61
N PHE A 25 -4.86 -1.99 -1.06
CA PHE A 25 -5.73 -0.84 -1.27
C PHE A 25 -7.03 -1.05 -0.50
N LEU A 26 -7.46 -0.02 0.23
CA LEU A 26 -8.75 -0.01 0.92
C LEU A 26 -9.76 0.73 0.05
N ILE A 27 -10.84 0.03 -0.32
CA ILE A 27 -11.89 0.54 -1.21
C ILE A 27 -13.22 0.47 -0.46
N ASP A 28 -13.99 1.56 -0.45
CA ASP A 28 -15.30 1.61 0.20
C ASP A 28 -16.42 1.01 -0.67
N ARG A 29 -17.66 1.04 -0.14
CA ARG A 29 -18.84 0.48 -0.81
C ARG A 29 -19.26 1.26 -2.06
N ASP A 30 -18.86 2.52 -2.18
CA ASP A 30 -19.12 3.37 -3.34
C ASP A 30 -18.00 3.26 -4.40
N GLY A 31 -16.93 2.53 -4.09
CA GLY A 31 -15.80 2.28 -4.97
C GLY A 31 -14.67 3.31 -4.86
N HIS A 32 -14.66 4.17 -3.83
CA HIS A 32 -13.57 5.13 -3.63
C HIS A 32 -12.38 4.49 -2.91
N VAL A 33 -11.18 4.85 -3.35
CA VAL A 33 -9.93 4.45 -2.71
C VAL A 33 -9.69 5.33 -1.48
N ASN A 34 -9.80 4.72 -0.29
CA ASN A 34 -9.64 5.40 0.99
C ASN A 34 -8.24 5.23 1.59
N GLY A 35 -7.41 4.35 1.01
CA GLY A 35 -6.03 4.19 1.45
C GLY A 35 -5.21 3.25 0.57
N ARG A 36 -3.89 3.43 0.61
CA ARG A 36 -2.88 2.55 0.03
C ARG A 36 -1.86 2.22 1.10
N PHE A 37 -1.55 0.95 1.24
CA PHE A 37 -0.62 0.44 2.25
C PHE A 37 0.49 -0.37 1.58
N GLU A 38 1.71 -0.14 2.02
CA GLU A 38 2.88 -0.79 1.45
C GLU A 38 2.94 -2.28 1.83
N SER A 39 3.78 -3.03 1.13
CA SER A 39 3.92 -4.48 1.34
C SER A 39 4.31 -4.84 2.77
N THR A 40 5.02 -3.95 3.45
CA THR A 40 5.50 -4.12 4.84
C THR A 40 4.46 -3.79 5.90
N THR A 41 3.34 -3.15 5.55
CA THR A 41 2.26 -2.88 6.51
C THR A 41 1.53 -4.19 6.80
N GLU A 42 1.43 -4.55 8.07
CA GLU A 42 0.72 -5.75 8.49
C GLU A 42 -0.80 -5.54 8.39
N PRO A 43 -1.58 -6.57 8.05
CA PRO A 43 -3.03 -6.41 7.88
C PRO A 43 -3.75 -5.83 9.10
N PHE A 44 -3.37 -6.24 10.31
CA PHE A 44 -4.01 -5.78 11.56
C PHE A 44 -3.78 -4.28 11.82
N GLU A 45 -2.74 -3.68 11.26
CA GLU A 45 -2.51 -2.23 11.38
C GLU A 45 -3.56 -1.42 10.61
N ILE A 46 -4.28 -2.06 9.68
CA ILE A 46 -5.30 -1.46 8.80
C ILE A 46 -6.69 -1.53 9.44
N ASP A 47 -6.89 -2.33 10.49
CA ASP A 47 -8.20 -2.61 11.11
C ASP A 47 -8.95 -1.34 11.50
N SER A 48 -8.28 -0.41 12.19
CA SER A 48 -8.89 0.87 12.61
C SER A 48 -9.39 1.73 11.44
N VAL A 49 -8.72 1.65 10.28
CA VAL A 49 -9.13 2.38 9.08
C VAL A 49 -10.35 1.71 8.45
N ILE A 50 -10.37 0.37 8.42
CA ILE A 50 -11.53 -0.39 7.95
C ILE A 50 -12.76 -0.09 8.81
N GLU A 51 -12.61 -0.11 10.13
CA GLU A 51 -13.70 0.17 11.08
C GLU A 51 -14.29 1.57 10.89
N SER A 52 -13.48 2.56 10.52
CA SER A 52 -13.95 3.93 10.25
C SER A 52 -14.87 4.06 9.03
N LEU A 53 -14.92 3.04 8.16
CA LEU A 53 -15.71 3.03 6.92
C LEU A 53 -16.95 2.12 7.01
N LEU A 54 -17.22 1.49 8.16
CA LEU A 54 -18.34 0.56 8.35
C LEU A 54 -19.67 1.29 8.61
#